data_AF-A0A1Q3WQK1-F1
#
_entry.id   AF-A0A1Q3WQK1-F1
#
_cell.length_a   1.000
_cell.length_b   1.000
_cell.length_c   1.000
_cell.angle_alpha   90.00
_cell.angle_beta   90.00
_cell.angle_gamma   90.00
#
_symmetry.space_group_name_H-M   'P 1'
#
loop_
_entity.id
_entity.type
_entity.pdbx_description
1 polymer ?
#
loop_
_entity_poly.entity_id
_entity_poly.type
_entity_poly.pdbx_seq_one_letter_code
_entity_poly.pdbx_strand_id
1 'polypeptide(L)' 'MDKLRLPFGGQEIEFQHLTHESGGVPFLRIRIRENKRFTIFDVDPASAQKWGELMQAWAREHAGDVP' A
#
# COMPACT_ATOMS: atom_id res chain seq x y z
N MET A 1 5.79 -5.11 10.31
CA MET A 1 4.55 -5.24 9.53
C MET A 1 3.73 -4.02 9.87
N ASP A 2 3.51 -3.17 8.89
CA ASP A 2 2.82 -1.89 9.08
C ASP A 2 1.37 -2.04 8.67
N LYS A 3 0.47 -1.34 9.36
CA LYS A 3 -0.98 -1.37 9.10
C LYS A 3 -1.55 0.03 9.12
N LEU A 4 -2.47 0.32 8.21
CA LEU A 4 -3.26 1.53 8.23
C LEU A 4 -4.75 1.19 8.09
N ARG A 5 -5.61 2.02 8.67
CA ARG A 5 -7.05 1.95 8.47
C ARG A 5 -7.51 3.24 7.81
N LEU A 6 -8.17 3.13 6.67
CA LEU A 6 -8.73 4.28 5.98
C LEU A 6 -10.06 4.71 6.62
N PRO A 7 -10.39 6.02 6.57
CA PRO A 7 -11.60 6.54 7.19
C PRO A 7 -12.88 6.06 6.49
N PHE A 8 -12.80 5.72 5.20
CA PHE A 8 -13.93 5.28 4.40
C PHE A 8 -13.95 3.76 4.23
N GLY A 9 -15.14 3.15 4.29
CA GLY A 9 -15.37 1.75 3.93
C GLY A 9 -14.83 0.70 4.90
N GLY A 10 -14.21 1.09 6.02
CA GLY A 10 -13.62 0.14 6.97
C GLY A 10 -12.45 -0.64 6.38
N GLN A 11 -11.72 -0.01 5.45
CA GLN A 11 -10.62 -0.63 4.73
C GLN A 11 -9.38 -0.71 5.63
N GLU A 12 -8.84 -1.91 5.76
CA GLU A 12 -7.59 -2.19 6.47
C GLU A 12 -6.53 -2.54 5.42
N ILE A 13 -5.41 -1.84 5.43
CA ILE A 13 -4.28 -2.11 4.54
C ILE A 13 -3.08 -2.55 5.38
N GLU A 14 -2.49 -3.67 5.00
CA GLU A 14 -1.32 -4.23 5.64
C GLU A 14 -0.15 -4.31 4.65
N PHE A 15 1.05 -4.00 5.15
CA PHE A 15 2.29 -4.03 4.38
C PHE A 15 3.26 -5.06 4.95
N GLN A 16 3.72 -5.97 4.10
CA GLN A 16 4.64 -7.04 4.46
C GLN A 16 5.83 -7.03 3.51
N HIS A 17 7.03 -6.79 4.04
CA HIS A 17 8.26 -6.98 3.29
C HIS A 17 8.56 -8.48 3.18
N LEU A 18 8.80 -8.95 1.97
CA LEU A 18 9.11 -10.35 1.69
C LEU A 18 10.42 -10.42 0.90
N THR A 19 11.34 -11.24 1.41
CA THR A 19 12.60 -11.59 0.75
C THR A 19 12.58 -13.05 0.36
N HIS A 20 12.98 -13.37 -0.86
CA HIS A 20 13.24 -14.75 -1.24
C HIS A 20 14.58 -15.20 -0.65
N GLU A 21 14.56 -16.22 0.21
CA GLU A 21 15.77 -16.82 0.81
C GLU A 21 16.78 -17.32 -0.26
N SER A 22 16.30 -17.58 -1.48
CA SER A 22 17.09 -18.04 -2.63
C SER A 22 17.68 -16.90 -3.50
N GLY A 23 17.67 -15.64 -3.04
CA GLY A 23 18.26 -14.50 -3.75
C GLY A 23 17.37 -13.83 -4.80
N GLY A 24 16.04 -13.98 -4.69
CA GLY A 24 15.08 -13.29 -5.56
C GLY A 24 14.90 -11.80 -5.22
N VAL A 25 14.31 -11.03 -6.12
CA VAL A 25 14.02 -9.60 -5.92
C VAL A 25 13.07 -9.44 -4.71
N PRO A 26 13.41 -8.60 -3.72
CA PRO A 26 12.50 -8.34 -2.62
C PRO A 26 11.24 -7.64 -3.13
N PHE A 27 10.10 -7.96 -2.54
CA PHE A 27 8.84 -7.30 -2.88
C PHE A 27 8.08 -6.91 -1.61
N LEU A 28 7.22 -5.91 -1.78
CA LEU A 28 6.31 -5.47 -0.75
C LEU A 28 4.93 -6.05 -1.07
N ARG A 29 4.42 -6.88 -0.18
CA ARG A 29 3.05 -7.39 -0.24
C ARG A 29 2.12 -6.42 0.45
N ILE A 30 1.14 -5.92 -0.29
CA ILE A 30 0.08 -5.05 0.17
C ILE A 30 -1.20 -5.89 0.24
N ARG A 31 -1.79 -6.01 1.42
CA ARG A 31 -3.06 -6.72 1.63
C ARG A 31 -4.12 -5.70 2.01
N ILE A 32 -5.16 -5.60 1.19
CA ILE A 32 -6.31 -4.73 1.44
C ILE A 32 -7.48 -5.62 1.83
N ARG A 33 -8.05 -5.37 3.00
CA ARG A 33 -9.29 -6.00 3.48
C ARG A 33 -10.39 -4.97 3.52
N GLU A 34 -11.52 -5.29 2.90
CA GLU A 34 -12.76 -4.53 2.97
C GLU A 34 -13.89 -5.49 3.33
N ASN A 35 -14.32 -5.46 4.59
CA ASN A 35 -15.27 -6.43 5.15
C ASN A 35 -14.81 -7.90 4.93
N LYS A 36 -15.48 -8.61 4.04
CA LYS A 36 -15.20 -10.01 3.65
C LYS A 36 -14.35 -10.13 2.37
N ARG A 37 -14.07 -9.01 1.69
CA ARG A 37 -13.28 -8.98 0.45
C ARG A 37 -11.81 -8.75 0.79
N PHE A 38 -10.95 -9.45 0.07
CA PHE A 38 -9.51 -9.34 0.21
C PHE A 38 -8.89 -9.17 -1.17
N THR A 39 -7.92 -8.26 -1.26
CA THR A 39 -7.10 -8.06 -2.46
C THR A 39 -5.65 -8.01 -2.02
N ILE A 40 -4.79 -8.71 -2.75
CA ILE A 40 -3.36 -8.79 -2.46
C ILE A 40 -2.61 -8.34 -3.72
N PHE A 41 -1.67 -7.41 -3.53
CA PHE A 41 -0.72 -7.01 -4.54
C PHE A 41 0.69 -7.29 -4.03
N ASP A 42 1.55 -7.78 -4.91
CA ASP A 42 2.99 -7.81 -4.68
C ASP A 42 3.60 -6.75 -5.60
N VAL A 43 4.36 -5.82 -5.04
CA VAL A 43 5.01 -4.74 -5.79
C VAL A 43 6.52 -4.79 -5.60
N ASP A 44 7.25 -4.67 -6.70
CA ASP A 44 8.70 -4.48 -6.69
C ASP A 44 9.06 -3.04 -6.25
N PRO A 45 10.34 -2.77 -5.92
CA PRO A 45 10.76 -1.45 -5.45
C PRO A 45 10.45 -0.30 -6.42
N ALA A 46 10.60 -0.50 -7.74
CA ALA A 46 10.35 0.55 -8.72
C ALA A 46 8.86 0.85 -8.87
N SER A 47 8.01 -0.17 -8.84
CA SER A 47 6.55 0.00 -8.82
C SER A 47 6.06 0.68 -7.52
N ALA A 48 6.63 0.28 -6.37
CA ALA A 48 6.32 0.88 -5.07
C ALA A 48 6.68 2.38 -5.03
N GLN A 49 7.85 2.76 -5.58
CA GLN A 49 8.26 4.15 -5.66
C GLN A 49 7.26 4.98 -6.46
N LYS A 50 6.86 4.53 -7.65
CA LYS A 50 5.90 5.25 -8.51
C LYS A 50 4.55 5.44 -7.81
N TRP A 51 4.05 4.41 -7.12
CA TRP A 51 2.82 4.52 -6.34
C TRP A 51 2.95 5.57 -5.23
N GLY A 52 4.06 5.55 -4.47
CA GLY A 52 4.32 6.53 -3.42
C GLY A 52 4.38 7.97 -3.96
N GLU A 53 5.03 8.17 -5.10
CA GLU A 53 5.11 9.48 -5.77
C GLU A 53 3.72 9.99 -6.18
N LEU A 54 2.88 9.13 -6.76
CA LEU A 54 1.50 9.47 -7.15
C LEU A 54 0.64 9.84 -5.93
N MET A 55 0.67 9.03 -4.87
CA MET A 55 -0.10 9.29 -3.65
C MET A 55 0.32 10.59 -2.98
N GLN A 56 1.62 10.85 -2.88
CA GLN A 56 2.13 12.09 -2.31
C GLN A 56 1.80 13.31 -3.17
N ALA A 57 1.87 13.20 -4.49
CA ALA A 57 1.48 14.28 -5.40
C ALA A 57 0.01 14.64 -5.21
N TRP A 58 -0.88 13.64 -5.19
CA TRP A 58 -2.31 13.84 -4.96
C TRP A 58 -2.59 14.49 -3.60
N ALA A 59 -1.95 14.01 -2.53
CA ALA A 59 -2.13 14.55 -1.18
C ALA A 59 -1.69 16.03 -1.07
N ARG A 60 -0.60 16.40 -1.77
CA ARG A 60 -0.15 17.81 -1.82
C ARG A 60 -1.14 18.72 -2.54
N GLU A 61 -1.72 18.24 -3.64
CA GLU A 61 -2.70 18.99 -4.43
C GLU A 61 -4.00 19.25 -3.64
N HIS A 62 -4.41 18.29 -2.81
CA HIS A 62 -5.70 18.32 -2.09
C HIS A 62 -5.53 18.56 -0.58
N ALA A 63 -4.39 19.09 -0.13
CA ALA A 63 -4.08 19.24 1.30
C ALA A 63 -5.08 20.12 2.08
N GLY A 64 -5.86 20.95 1.39
CA GLY A 64 -6.91 21.79 1.96
C GLY A 64 -8.34 21.26 1.81
N ASP A 65 -8.53 20.13 1.11
CA ASP A 65 -9.85 19.56 0.79
C ASP A 65 -10.31 18.50 1.81
N VAL A 66 -9.46 18.18 2.79
CA VAL A 66 -9.81 17.26 3.87
C VAL A 66 -10.75 17.98 4.84
N PRO A 67 -11.91 17.39 5.23
CA PRO A 67 -12.78 17.94 6.26
C PRO A 67 -12.08 18.17 7.60
#